data_AF-A0A0L1J615-F1
#
_entry.id   AF-A0A0L1J615-F1
#
_cell.length_a   1.000
_cell.length_b   1.000
_cell.length_c   1.000
_cell.angle_alpha   90.00
_cell.angle_beta   90.00
_cell.angle_gamma   90.00
#
_symmetry.space_group_name_H-M   'P 1'
#
loop_
_entity.id
_entity.type
_entity.pdbx_description
1 polymer ?
#
loop_
_entity_poly.entity_id
_entity_poly.type
_entity_poly.pdbx_seq_one_letter_code
_entity_poly.pdbx_strand_id
1 'polypeptide(L)'
;MQYQVKAAVHKRLLVDSMTSPIDITGDHAFQPPDFEKGDQRGPCPGLNALANHGYIPRSGVVSFTNVVAAINEVYGMGIDLATILGVMGTVWTGNPLSLDPSFSIGGRDTGVNNLLGNLDGLLGDPQGLIGSHNFIESDSSNTRDDLYTTGNNHALNMSKFMEWYDMSMDGTFSMDLMAKRAKIRMDQTKQTNPEFYYGPVTGLIARNAGYLFPARLFRNHSQVNPEGVLTKEIVRNFFAIYGEEGNFTYREGWERIPENWYKTPVDYGLVQLNLDTLDWLLKYPELGSIGGNTGTVNSFTGIDLSDATGGVLNLSTLLKENNLLCFAFEVLKFLSPNALAGLYKTLSIPLDLISDAISTPLLNFSCPAFEDMQMGGKPFWEAIQNDFPGLPKVVAHFDCAHNEGDFFNGGASRSRAGRSSPSVYSSSSSRRARPRSGFVQKVVHIIKRLLRDIYKYAREHPMKVLVLLLIPLLTSGVLQKLFAMIGIRLPKNIFGGQGGQSREGGKNGIMENLSSFMNVAKMIM
;
A
#
# COMPACT_ATOMS: atom_id res chain seq x y z
N MET A 1 -29.34 -11.95 33.17
CA MET A 1 -28.81 -10.58 32.97
C MET A 1 -27.61 -10.52 32.01
N GLN A 2 -26.58 -11.37 32.15
CA GLN A 2 -25.42 -11.38 31.23
C GLN A 2 -25.74 -11.75 29.76
N TYR A 3 -26.77 -12.57 29.52
CA TYR A 3 -27.16 -12.97 28.15
C TYR A 3 -27.83 -11.85 27.36
N GLN A 4 -28.65 -11.02 28.03
CA GLN A 4 -29.29 -9.86 27.40
C GLN A 4 -28.31 -8.70 27.17
N VAL A 5 -27.28 -8.55 28.03
CA VAL A 5 -26.23 -7.54 27.84
C VAL A 5 -25.34 -7.89 26.64
N LYS A 6 -24.95 -9.16 26.44
CA LYS A 6 -24.22 -9.56 25.23
C LYS A 6 -25.06 -9.39 23.96
N ALA A 7 -26.34 -9.77 23.97
CA ALA A 7 -27.23 -9.56 22.83
C ALA A 7 -27.48 -8.07 22.53
N ALA A 8 -27.55 -7.21 23.56
CA ALA A 8 -27.71 -5.76 23.40
C ALA A 8 -26.42 -5.06 22.94
N VAL A 9 -25.24 -5.54 23.35
CA VAL A 9 -23.94 -5.04 22.85
C VAL A 9 -23.70 -5.50 21.41
N HIS A 10 -24.11 -6.73 21.04
CA HIS A 10 -24.00 -7.22 19.66
C HIS A 10 -24.97 -6.52 18.70
N LYS A 11 -26.20 -6.22 19.15
CA LYS A 11 -27.16 -5.38 18.38
C LYS A 11 -26.75 -3.91 18.30
N ARG A 12 -26.06 -3.36 19.31
CA ARG A 12 -25.57 -1.97 19.27
C ARG A 12 -24.42 -1.78 18.30
N LEU A 13 -23.49 -2.73 18.18
CA LEU A 13 -22.39 -2.63 17.22
C LEU A 13 -22.81 -2.80 15.76
N LEU A 14 -23.87 -3.59 15.48
CA LEU A 14 -24.35 -3.84 14.13
C LEU A 14 -25.26 -2.73 13.55
N VAL A 15 -25.79 -1.82 14.37
CA VAL A 15 -26.79 -0.82 13.92
C VAL A 15 -26.24 0.60 14.00
N ASP A 16 -25.18 0.86 14.77
CA ASP A 16 -24.67 2.21 15.02
C ASP A 16 -24.06 2.86 13.77
N SER A 17 -23.35 2.09 12.94
CA SER A 17 -22.79 2.56 11.65
C SER A 17 -23.84 2.87 10.58
N MET A 18 -25.10 2.44 10.78
CA MET A 18 -26.25 2.78 9.92
C MET A 18 -27.10 3.93 10.49
N THR A 19 -26.64 4.60 11.56
CA THR A 19 -27.39 5.71 12.17
C THR A 19 -27.16 7.03 11.45
N SER A 20 -25.98 7.22 10.85
CA SER A 20 -25.60 8.44 10.16
C SER A 20 -24.91 8.09 8.84
N PRO A 21 -25.24 8.80 7.74
CA PRO A 21 -24.53 8.62 6.48
C PRO A 21 -23.08 9.10 6.62
N ILE A 22 -22.23 8.67 5.69
CA ILE A 22 -20.87 9.20 5.57
C ILE A 22 -20.94 10.71 5.32
N ASP A 23 -20.15 11.48 6.09
CA ASP A 23 -20.10 12.91 5.94
C ASP A 23 -19.41 13.29 4.62
N ILE A 24 -20.10 14.07 3.80
CA ILE A 24 -19.59 14.59 2.53
C ILE A 24 -19.76 16.11 2.48
N THR A 25 -19.80 16.76 3.64
CA THR A 25 -19.97 18.20 3.82
C THR A 25 -18.74 18.81 4.48
N GLY A 26 -18.67 20.15 4.57
CA GLY A 26 -17.55 20.83 5.21
C GLY A 26 -16.19 20.45 4.62
N ASP A 27 -15.28 19.95 5.47
CA ASP A 27 -13.95 19.49 5.06
C ASP A 27 -14.01 18.28 4.11
N HIS A 28 -15.11 17.50 4.18
CA HIS A 28 -15.39 16.35 3.33
C HIS A 28 -16.27 16.67 2.11
N ALA A 29 -16.55 17.96 1.86
CA ALA A 29 -17.21 18.39 0.63
C ALA A 29 -16.42 17.91 -0.60
N PHE A 30 -17.16 17.46 -1.62
CA PHE A 30 -16.55 17.08 -2.89
C PHE A 30 -15.75 18.25 -3.48
N GLN A 31 -14.53 17.97 -3.90
CA GLN A 31 -13.73 18.85 -4.74
C GLN A 31 -13.14 18.02 -5.89
N PRO A 32 -13.29 18.49 -7.14
CA PRO A 32 -12.67 17.80 -8.27
C PRO A 32 -11.14 17.89 -8.16
N PRO A 33 -10.40 16.89 -8.66
CA PRO A 33 -8.94 16.94 -8.66
C PRO A 33 -8.45 18.10 -9.54
N ASP A 34 -7.40 18.77 -9.08
CA ASP A 34 -6.66 19.77 -9.84
C ASP A 34 -5.37 19.14 -10.40
N PHE A 35 -5.52 18.49 -11.56
CA PHE A 35 -4.39 17.84 -12.24
C PHE A 35 -3.28 18.82 -12.65
N GLU A 36 -3.61 20.10 -12.90
CA GLU A 36 -2.62 21.13 -13.21
C GLU A 36 -1.74 21.46 -11.99
N LYS A 37 -2.29 21.32 -10.78
CA LYS A 37 -1.55 21.44 -9.52
C LYS A 37 -0.91 20.13 -9.05
N GLY A 38 -1.10 19.04 -9.79
CA GLY A 38 -0.47 17.75 -9.52
C GLY A 38 -1.27 16.80 -8.64
N ASP A 39 -2.59 17.01 -8.47
CA ASP A 39 -3.44 16.03 -7.80
C ASP A 39 -3.42 14.68 -8.54
N GLN A 40 -3.20 13.59 -7.81
CA GLN A 40 -3.09 12.24 -8.35
C GLN A 40 -4.42 11.48 -8.24
N ARG A 41 -4.87 10.87 -9.33
CA ARG A 41 -5.95 9.89 -9.36
C ARG A 41 -5.49 8.70 -10.18
N GLY A 42 -6.05 7.52 -9.92
CA GLY A 42 -5.58 6.30 -10.58
C GLY A 42 -6.68 5.26 -10.80
N PRO A 43 -6.30 3.96 -10.88
CA PRO A 43 -7.24 2.91 -11.30
C PRO A 43 -8.29 2.57 -10.23
N CYS A 44 -8.07 2.96 -8.96
CA CYS A 44 -8.96 2.62 -7.85
C CYS A 44 -10.05 3.70 -7.64
N PRO A 45 -11.32 3.45 -8.01
CA PRO A 45 -12.39 4.42 -7.82
C PRO A 45 -12.63 4.81 -6.36
N GLY A 46 -12.44 3.87 -5.43
CA GLY A 46 -12.62 4.12 -4.00
C GLY A 46 -11.61 5.13 -3.46
N LEU A 47 -10.32 4.91 -3.73
CA LEU A 47 -9.27 5.85 -3.31
C LEU A 47 -9.43 7.23 -3.97
N ASN A 48 -9.83 7.27 -5.25
CA ASN A 48 -10.12 8.52 -5.94
C ASN A 48 -11.25 9.30 -5.24
N ALA A 49 -12.33 8.62 -4.85
CA ALA A 49 -13.44 9.24 -4.13
C ALA A 49 -13.01 9.72 -2.73
N LEU A 50 -12.21 8.95 -1.98
CA LEU A 50 -11.67 9.39 -0.69
C LEU A 50 -10.86 10.68 -0.82
N ALA A 51 -10.01 10.79 -1.85
CA ALA A 51 -9.22 12.00 -2.09
C ALA A 51 -10.11 13.18 -2.50
N ASN A 52 -11.12 12.95 -3.35
CA ASN A 52 -12.09 13.97 -3.75
C ASN A 52 -12.97 14.47 -2.59
N HIS A 53 -13.11 13.68 -1.54
CA HIS A 53 -13.83 14.03 -0.31
C HIS A 53 -12.91 14.27 0.88
N GLY A 54 -11.60 14.46 0.67
CA GLY A 54 -10.67 14.86 1.74
C GLY A 54 -10.50 13.88 2.91
N TYR A 55 -11.00 12.64 2.79
CA TYR A 55 -10.75 11.58 3.78
C TYR A 55 -9.29 11.08 3.73
N ILE A 56 -8.68 11.19 2.56
CA ILE A 56 -7.23 11.14 2.38
C ILE A 56 -6.77 12.47 1.75
N PRO A 57 -5.46 12.80 1.76
CA PRO A 57 -4.98 14.03 1.15
C PRO A 57 -5.49 14.19 -0.29
N ARG A 58 -6.06 15.36 -0.59
CA ARG A 58 -6.67 15.66 -1.90
C ARG A 58 -5.67 15.55 -3.06
N SER A 59 -4.38 15.71 -2.76
CA SER A 59 -3.25 15.47 -3.67
C SER A 59 -3.16 14.04 -4.18
N GLY A 60 -3.80 13.06 -3.52
CA GLY A 60 -3.69 11.65 -3.87
C GLY A 60 -2.35 11.01 -3.47
N VAL A 61 -1.52 11.70 -2.68
CA VAL A 61 -0.36 11.10 -2.00
C VAL A 61 -0.73 10.86 -0.55
N VAL A 62 -0.76 9.60 -0.13
CA VAL A 62 -1.32 9.19 1.16
C VAL A 62 -0.33 8.34 1.94
N SER A 63 -0.22 8.61 3.25
CA SER A 63 0.55 7.80 4.19
C SER A 63 -0.18 6.49 4.50
N PHE A 64 0.58 5.45 4.84
CA PHE A 64 0.05 4.15 5.28
C PHE A 64 -1.02 4.25 6.39
N THR A 65 -0.78 5.03 7.45
CA THR A 65 -1.72 5.12 8.58
C THR A 65 -3.03 5.79 8.19
N ASN A 66 -2.96 6.87 7.41
CA ASN A 66 -4.13 7.62 6.97
C ASN A 66 -5.00 6.80 6.02
N VAL A 67 -4.41 6.01 5.11
CA VAL A 67 -5.21 5.23 4.15
C VAL A 67 -6.00 4.11 4.84
N VAL A 68 -5.41 3.43 5.83
CA VAL A 68 -6.09 2.35 6.56
C VAL A 68 -7.28 2.88 7.35
N ALA A 69 -7.08 3.99 8.08
CA ALA A 69 -8.13 4.63 8.85
C ALA A 69 -9.28 5.10 7.94
N ALA A 70 -8.97 5.83 6.85
CA ALA A 70 -9.97 6.37 5.94
C ALA A 70 -10.80 5.26 5.24
N ILE A 71 -10.15 4.18 4.82
CA ILE A 71 -10.82 3.05 4.17
C ILE A 71 -11.81 2.36 5.15
N ASN A 72 -11.43 2.15 6.40
CA ASN A 72 -12.32 1.56 7.41
C ASN A 72 -13.45 2.53 7.79
N GLU A 73 -13.11 3.79 7.99
CA GLU A 73 -14.05 4.84 8.36
C GLU A 73 -15.15 4.99 7.32
N VAL A 74 -14.78 5.11 6.04
CA VAL A 74 -15.72 5.38 4.95
C VAL A 74 -16.37 4.11 4.44
N TYR A 75 -15.60 3.05 4.13
CA TYR A 75 -16.16 1.89 3.45
C TYR A 75 -16.53 0.73 4.37
N GLY A 76 -16.04 0.71 5.62
CA GLY A 76 -16.20 -0.43 6.51
C GLY A 76 -15.40 -1.65 6.04
N MET A 77 -14.25 -1.44 5.41
CA MET A 77 -13.29 -2.53 5.18
C MET A 77 -12.54 -2.79 6.49
N GLY A 78 -12.43 -4.06 6.88
CA GLY A 78 -11.75 -4.47 8.11
C GLY A 78 -10.31 -3.99 8.17
N ILE A 79 -9.86 -3.64 9.37
CA ILE A 79 -8.50 -3.14 9.60
C ILE A 79 -7.44 -4.15 9.15
N ASP A 80 -7.72 -5.45 9.26
CA ASP A 80 -6.87 -6.53 8.74
C ASP A 80 -6.62 -6.39 7.23
N LEU A 81 -7.70 -6.32 6.45
CA LEU A 81 -7.65 -6.23 5.00
C LEU A 81 -7.10 -4.87 4.54
N ALA A 82 -7.55 -3.78 5.15
CA ALA A 82 -7.09 -2.44 4.84
C ALA A 82 -5.58 -2.27 5.12
N THR A 83 -5.08 -2.86 6.21
CA THR A 83 -3.64 -2.89 6.55
C THR A 83 -2.85 -3.61 5.47
N ILE A 84 -3.29 -4.79 5.04
CA ILE A 84 -2.60 -5.56 3.99
C ILE A 84 -2.52 -4.74 2.70
N LEU A 85 -3.64 -4.15 2.26
CA LEU A 85 -3.66 -3.31 1.06
C LEU A 85 -2.81 -2.05 1.21
N GLY A 86 -2.79 -1.43 2.39
CA GLY A 86 -1.95 -0.27 2.69
C GLY A 86 -0.45 -0.61 2.64
N VAL A 87 -0.06 -1.76 3.19
CA VAL A 87 1.31 -2.30 3.08
C VAL A 87 1.63 -2.56 1.62
N MET A 88 0.72 -3.19 0.87
CA MET A 88 0.90 -3.47 -0.54
C MET A 88 1.13 -2.18 -1.35
N GLY A 89 0.27 -1.18 -1.18
CA GLY A 89 0.42 0.13 -1.83
C GLY A 89 1.74 0.80 -1.48
N THR A 90 2.12 0.81 -0.20
CA THR A 90 3.32 1.51 0.29
C THR A 90 4.62 0.83 -0.16
N VAL A 91 4.68 -0.51 -0.09
CA VAL A 91 5.90 -1.27 -0.41
C VAL A 91 6.14 -1.35 -1.91
N TRP A 92 5.09 -1.61 -2.71
CA TRP A 92 5.26 -1.83 -4.16
C TRP A 92 5.19 -0.55 -4.98
N THR A 93 4.46 0.46 -4.51
CA THR A 93 4.17 1.64 -5.34
C THR A 93 4.64 2.94 -4.70
N GLY A 94 5.00 2.89 -3.42
CA GLY A 94 5.36 4.02 -2.58
C GLY A 94 6.81 4.02 -2.10
N ASN A 95 7.04 4.70 -0.98
CA ASN A 95 8.32 4.71 -0.30
C ASN A 95 8.17 4.20 1.15
N PRO A 96 8.48 2.92 1.41
CA PRO A 96 8.40 2.35 2.75
C PRO A 96 9.50 2.81 3.70
N LEU A 97 10.60 3.41 3.19
CA LEU A 97 11.77 3.83 4.00
C LEU A 97 11.78 5.34 4.30
N SER A 98 10.67 6.03 4.09
CA SER A 98 10.54 7.45 4.44
C SER A 98 10.09 7.64 5.91
N LEU A 99 10.28 8.85 6.45
CA LEU A 99 9.81 9.19 7.81
C LEU A 99 8.28 9.12 7.94
N ASP A 100 7.57 9.20 6.81
CA ASP A 100 6.13 9.07 6.69
C ASP A 100 5.82 8.17 5.48
N PRO A 101 5.86 6.83 5.65
CA PRO A 101 5.68 5.88 4.55
C PRO A 101 4.39 6.14 3.78
N SER A 102 4.52 6.43 2.50
CA SER A 102 3.41 6.89 1.65
C SER A 102 3.48 6.33 0.25
N PHE A 103 2.37 6.38 -0.48
CA PHE A 103 2.30 6.08 -1.91
C PHE A 103 1.35 7.04 -2.63
N SER A 104 1.48 7.10 -3.96
CA SER A 104 0.55 7.82 -4.82
C SER A 104 -0.58 6.90 -5.27
N ILE A 105 -1.83 7.34 -5.13
CA ILE A 105 -3.01 6.61 -5.64
C ILE A 105 -3.13 6.69 -7.17
N GLY A 106 -2.33 7.56 -7.80
CA GLY A 106 -2.23 7.73 -9.24
C GLY A 106 -0.86 7.30 -9.75
N GLY A 107 -0.20 8.20 -10.47
CA GLY A 107 1.09 7.93 -11.08
C GLY A 107 2.27 8.28 -10.18
N ARG A 108 3.45 8.29 -10.78
CA ARG A 108 4.71 8.66 -10.15
C ARG A 108 4.64 10.10 -9.64
N ASP A 109 4.87 10.32 -8.34
CA ASP A 109 4.75 11.64 -7.71
C ASP A 109 5.93 11.95 -6.76
N THR A 110 6.49 13.15 -6.86
CA THR A 110 7.62 13.60 -6.03
C THR A 110 7.27 13.86 -4.57
N GLY A 111 5.97 14.00 -4.25
CA GLY A 111 5.44 14.14 -2.90
C GLY A 111 5.54 12.86 -2.08
N VAL A 112 5.78 11.71 -2.72
CA VAL A 112 6.17 10.46 -2.04
C VAL A 112 7.64 10.63 -1.59
N ASN A 113 7.82 11.18 -0.38
CA ASN A 113 9.08 11.68 0.19
C ASN A 113 10.31 10.79 -0.11
N ASN A 114 11.42 11.41 -0.56
CA ASN A 114 12.71 10.76 -0.83
C ASN A 114 13.87 11.40 -0.03
N LEU A 115 13.80 11.40 1.31
CA LEU A 115 14.86 11.99 2.15
C LEU A 115 16.24 11.36 1.94
N LEU A 116 16.29 10.08 1.53
CA LEU A 116 17.51 9.31 1.25
C LEU A 116 17.68 8.96 -0.24
N GLY A 117 16.88 9.55 -1.15
CA GLY A 117 16.93 9.22 -2.57
C GLY A 117 16.78 7.72 -2.87
N ASN A 118 15.90 7.03 -2.14
CA ASN A 118 15.74 5.57 -2.22
C ASN A 118 17.03 4.76 -2.08
N LEU A 119 17.94 5.22 -1.20
CA LEU A 119 19.26 4.61 -1.02
C LEU A 119 20.04 4.56 -2.35
N ASP A 120 20.11 5.71 -3.04
CA ASP A 120 20.80 5.87 -4.34
C ASP A 120 20.21 4.99 -5.46
N GLY A 121 18.87 4.82 -5.46
CA GLY A 121 18.16 4.03 -6.46
C GLY A 121 18.08 2.53 -6.19
N LEU A 122 18.59 2.04 -5.05
CA LEU A 122 18.60 0.62 -4.68
C LEU A 122 17.20 -0.01 -4.60
N LEU A 123 16.17 0.77 -4.29
CA LEU A 123 14.77 0.32 -4.20
C LEU A 123 13.93 0.63 -5.45
N GLY A 124 14.54 1.17 -6.50
CA GLY A 124 13.79 1.75 -7.62
C GLY A 124 13.04 3.01 -7.21
N ASP A 125 12.26 3.57 -8.12
CA ASP A 125 11.50 4.79 -7.88
C ASP A 125 10.01 4.48 -7.60
N PRO A 126 9.31 5.23 -6.74
CA PRO A 126 7.90 4.97 -6.43
C PRO A 126 7.02 5.29 -7.63
N GLN A 127 6.41 4.28 -8.25
CA GLN A 127 5.64 4.47 -9.49
C GLN A 127 4.16 4.83 -9.28
N GLY A 128 3.66 4.78 -8.04
CA GLY A 128 2.23 4.89 -7.76
C GLY A 128 1.42 3.70 -8.30
N LEU A 129 0.11 3.69 -8.02
CA LEU A 129 -0.77 2.59 -8.44
C LEU A 129 -0.81 2.40 -9.96
N ILE A 130 -0.67 3.46 -10.77
CA ILE A 130 -0.65 3.34 -12.24
C ILE A 130 0.53 2.48 -12.71
N GLY A 131 1.70 2.59 -12.07
CA GLY A 131 2.89 1.82 -12.44
C GLY A 131 3.00 0.47 -11.73
N SER A 132 1.93 -0.02 -11.10
CA SER A 132 1.92 -1.27 -10.35
C SER A 132 1.41 -2.48 -11.15
N HIS A 133 1.46 -2.38 -12.48
CA HIS A 133 1.01 -3.43 -13.40
C HIS A 133 1.69 -4.77 -13.08
N ASN A 134 0.92 -5.85 -13.07
CA ASN A 134 1.34 -7.17 -12.61
C ASN A 134 1.77 -7.23 -11.13
N PHE A 135 1.20 -6.36 -10.30
CA PHE A 135 1.24 -6.50 -8.84
C PHE A 135 -0.10 -6.18 -8.20
N ILE A 136 -0.49 -4.90 -8.23
CA ILE A 136 -1.76 -4.40 -7.70
C ILE A 136 -2.69 -4.08 -8.86
N GLU A 137 -2.20 -3.30 -9.83
CA GLU A 137 -2.89 -3.12 -11.10
C GLU A 137 -2.71 -4.38 -11.97
N SER A 138 -3.77 -4.78 -12.65
CA SER A 138 -3.88 -6.06 -13.33
C SER A 138 -4.72 -5.96 -14.60
N ASP A 139 -4.34 -6.74 -15.60
CA ASP A 139 -5.18 -7.04 -16.74
C ASP A 139 -6.56 -7.58 -16.34
N SER A 140 -7.52 -7.51 -17.26
CA SER A 140 -8.89 -7.94 -17.04
C SER A 140 -9.63 -7.11 -15.98
N SER A 141 -9.31 -5.83 -15.87
CA SER A 141 -10.04 -4.88 -15.03
C SER A 141 -11.49 -4.66 -15.52
N ASN A 142 -12.43 -4.38 -14.61
CA ASN A 142 -13.85 -4.26 -14.95
C ASN A 142 -14.15 -3.16 -15.97
N THR A 143 -13.56 -1.99 -15.76
CA THR A 143 -13.85 -0.76 -16.51
C THR A 143 -12.61 -0.06 -17.03
N ARG A 144 -11.42 -0.61 -16.82
CA ARG A 144 -10.14 -0.06 -17.30
C ARG A 144 -9.58 -0.95 -18.42
N ASP A 145 -8.71 -0.37 -19.24
CA ASP A 145 -8.00 -1.10 -20.27
C ASP A 145 -6.77 -1.83 -19.75
N ASP A 146 -6.36 -2.84 -20.50
CA ASP A 146 -5.21 -3.68 -20.16
C ASP A 146 -3.95 -2.97 -20.67
N LEU A 147 -2.91 -2.84 -19.83
CA LEU A 147 -1.80 -1.91 -20.07
C LEU A 147 -1.14 -2.13 -21.43
N TYR A 148 -0.81 -3.38 -21.76
CA TYR A 148 -0.11 -3.68 -23.01
C TYR A 148 -0.99 -3.64 -24.26
N THR A 149 -2.31 -3.46 -24.10
CA THR A 149 -3.24 -3.31 -25.23
C THR A 149 -3.40 -1.86 -25.65
N THR A 150 -3.48 -0.92 -24.69
CA THR A 150 -3.80 0.49 -24.98
C THR A 150 -2.73 1.48 -24.51
N GLY A 151 -1.81 1.06 -23.63
CA GLY A 151 -0.88 1.94 -22.93
C GLY A 151 -1.53 2.74 -21.79
N ASN A 152 -2.82 2.54 -21.48
CA ASN A 152 -3.51 3.19 -20.37
C ASN A 152 -4.33 2.17 -19.56
N ASN A 153 -3.95 2.00 -18.30
CA ASN A 153 -4.53 1.03 -17.36
C ASN A 153 -5.35 1.67 -16.21
N HIS A 154 -5.59 2.98 -16.24
CA HIS A 154 -6.21 3.70 -15.13
C HIS A 154 -7.46 4.50 -15.51
N ALA A 155 -7.46 5.09 -16.71
CA ALA A 155 -8.63 5.81 -17.21
C ALA A 155 -9.77 4.84 -17.51
N LEU A 156 -10.99 5.24 -17.19
CA LEU A 156 -12.17 4.43 -17.45
C LEU A 156 -12.44 4.34 -18.95
N ASN A 157 -12.63 3.12 -19.44
CA ASN A 157 -13.12 2.84 -20.78
C ASN A 157 -14.66 2.79 -20.76
N MET A 158 -15.29 3.73 -21.48
CA MET A 158 -16.75 3.88 -21.48
C MET A 158 -17.47 2.65 -22.04
N SER A 159 -16.94 2.00 -23.08
CA SER A 159 -17.54 0.80 -23.65
C SER A 159 -17.56 -0.33 -22.62
N LYS A 160 -16.46 -0.55 -21.89
CA LYS A 160 -16.40 -1.54 -20.81
C LYS A 160 -17.33 -1.19 -19.65
N PHE A 161 -17.46 0.08 -19.30
CA PHE A 161 -18.43 0.50 -18.28
C PHE A 161 -19.87 0.21 -18.73
N MET A 162 -20.24 0.59 -19.95
CA MET A 162 -21.60 0.37 -20.46
C MET A 162 -21.95 -1.11 -20.59
N GLU A 163 -21.02 -1.95 -21.07
CA GLU A 163 -21.21 -3.41 -21.09
C GLU A 163 -21.56 -3.97 -19.70
N TRP A 164 -20.94 -3.45 -18.63
CA TRP A 164 -21.26 -3.85 -17.27
C TRP A 164 -22.58 -3.23 -16.78
N TYR A 165 -22.76 -1.93 -17.01
CA TYR A 165 -23.94 -1.17 -16.58
C TYR A 165 -25.24 -1.75 -17.16
N ASP A 166 -25.21 -2.15 -18.43
CA ASP A 166 -26.35 -2.70 -19.16
C ASP A 166 -26.68 -4.14 -18.76
N MET A 167 -25.79 -4.84 -18.02
CA MET A 167 -26.14 -6.14 -17.42
C MET A 167 -27.19 -6.02 -16.31
N SER A 168 -27.34 -4.83 -15.71
CA SER A 168 -28.27 -4.58 -14.62
C SER A 168 -29.67 -4.25 -15.15
N MET A 169 -30.52 -5.28 -15.22
CA MET A 169 -31.90 -5.16 -15.71
C MET A 169 -32.88 -4.62 -14.66
N ASP A 170 -32.60 -4.85 -13.38
CA ASP A 170 -33.44 -4.42 -12.25
C ASP A 170 -32.92 -3.13 -11.57
N GLY A 171 -31.87 -2.53 -12.14
CA GLY A 171 -31.22 -1.34 -11.59
C GLY A 171 -30.22 -1.60 -10.46
N THR A 172 -29.98 -2.87 -10.11
CA THR A 172 -29.02 -3.29 -9.08
C THR A 172 -27.93 -4.23 -9.60
N PHE A 173 -26.84 -4.36 -8.83
CA PHE A 173 -25.72 -5.24 -9.14
C PHE A 173 -25.54 -6.28 -8.03
N SER A 174 -26.02 -7.50 -8.28
CA SER A 174 -25.85 -8.64 -7.38
C SER A 174 -24.43 -9.22 -7.45
N MET A 175 -24.06 -10.03 -6.45
CA MET A 175 -22.78 -10.76 -6.47
C MET A 175 -22.68 -11.70 -7.68
N ASP A 176 -23.80 -12.32 -8.08
CA ASP A 176 -23.85 -13.21 -9.25
C ASP A 176 -23.62 -12.46 -10.56
N LEU A 177 -24.21 -11.26 -10.70
CA LEU A 177 -23.97 -10.40 -11.85
C LEU A 177 -22.50 -10.00 -11.92
N MET A 178 -21.91 -9.61 -10.79
CA MET A 178 -20.51 -9.23 -10.69
C MET A 178 -19.57 -10.39 -11.02
N ALA A 179 -19.86 -11.61 -10.54
CA ALA A 179 -19.12 -12.82 -10.87
C ALA A 179 -19.17 -13.12 -12.37
N LYS A 180 -20.37 -13.02 -12.97
CA LYS A 180 -20.57 -13.20 -14.41
C LYS A 180 -19.81 -12.15 -15.21
N ARG A 181 -19.82 -10.88 -14.77
CA ARG A 181 -19.06 -9.79 -15.43
C ARG A 181 -17.55 -10.05 -15.34
N ALA A 182 -17.07 -10.49 -14.18
CA ALA A 182 -15.69 -10.93 -14.00
C ALA A 182 -15.31 -12.02 -15.01
N LYS A 183 -16.15 -13.05 -15.19
CA LYS A 183 -15.91 -14.10 -16.19
C LYS A 183 -15.88 -13.55 -17.61
N ILE A 184 -16.84 -12.71 -18.00
CA ILE A 184 -16.89 -12.10 -19.33
C ILE A 184 -15.63 -11.30 -19.63
N ARG A 185 -15.19 -10.47 -18.68
CA ARG A 185 -13.95 -9.68 -18.83
C ARG A 185 -12.72 -10.57 -18.95
N MET A 186 -12.66 -11.69 -18.22
CA MET A 186 -11.59 -12.67 -18.35
C MET A 186 -11.51 -13.20 -19.79
N ASP A 187 -12.63 -13.65 -20.34
CA ASP A 187 -12.71 -14.18 -21.71
C ASP A 187 -12.34 -13.15 -22.78
N GLN A 188 -12.86 -11.93 -22.65
CA GLN A 188 -12.54 -10.83 -23.57
C GLN A 188 -11.03 -10.54 -23.55
N THR A 189 -10.41 -10.58 -22.37
CA THR A 189 -8.98 -10.31 -22.23
C THR A 189 -8.15 -11.42 -22.90
N LYS A 190 -8.51 -12.70 -22.69
CA LYS A 190 -7.91 -13.84 -23.42
C LYS A 190 -8.00 -13.65 -24.94
N GLN A 191 -9.09 -13.09 -25.44
CA GLN A 191 -9.34 -12.89 -26.88
C GLN A 191 -8.68 -11.66 -27.49
N THR A 192 -8.27 -10.68 -26.68
CA THR A 192 -7.84 -9.36 -27.18
C THR A 192 -6.43 -8.96 -26.79
N ASN A 193 -5.91 -9.48 -25.67
CA ASN A 193 -4.59 -9.13 -25.17
C ASN A 193 -3.62 -10.31 -25.32
N PRO A 194 -2.70 -10.32 -26.31
CA PRO A 194 -1.72 -11.39 -26.46
C PRO A 194 -0.71 -11.49 -25.30
N GLU A 195 -0.57 -10.41 -24.53
CA GLU A 195 0.32 -10.27 -23.37
C GLU A 195 -0.43 -10.52 -22.05
N PHE A 196 -1.66 -11.05 -22.11
CA PHE A 196 -2.49 -11.21 -20.92
C PHE A 196 -1.78 -12.04 -19.86
N TYR A 197 -1.59 -11.48 -18.67
CA TYR A 197 -1.09 -12.20 -17.51
C TYR A 197 -2.10 -12.22 -16.36
N TYR A 198 -2.37 -13.43 -15.86
CA TYR A 198 -3.26 -13.71 -14.74
C TYR A 198 -2.52 -14.52 -13.68
N GLY A 199 -1.69 -13.81 -12.91
CA GLY A 199 -0.80 -14.43 -11.94
C GLY A 199 -1.46 -14.83 -10.63
N PRO A 200 -0.71 -15.53 -9.76
CA PRO A 200 -1.20 -15.98 -8.47
C PRO A 200 -1.61 -14.86 -7.51
N VAL A 201 -0.92 -13.72 -7.53
CA VAL A 201 -1.30 -12.53 -6.74
C VAL A 201 -2.12 -11.57 -7.60
N THR A 202 -1.68 -11.32 -8.82
CA THR A 202 -2.25 -10.29 -9.70
C THR A 202 -3.64 -10.65 -10.23
N GLY A 203 -3.80 -11.86 -10.75
CA GLY A 203 -5.06 -12.35 -11.30
C GLY A 203 -5.97 -12.92 -10.23
N LEU A 204 -5.50 -13.96 -9.54
CA LEU A 204 -6.34 -14.70 -8.59
C LEU A 204 -6.83 -13.81 -7.44
N ILE A 205 -5.99 -12.87 -6.95
CA ILE A 205 -6.33 -12.04 -5.78
C ILE A 205 -6.63 -10.60 -6.17
N ALA A 206 -5.64 -9.83 -6.62
CA ALA A 206 -5.78 -8.39 -6.79
C ALA A 206 -6.91 -8.06 -7.78
N ARG A 207 -6.92 -8.74 -8.94
CA ARG A 207 -7.98 -8.58 -9.93
C ARG A 207 -9.34 -8.97 -9.37
N ASN A 208 -9.51 -10.16 -8.79
CA ASN A 208 -10.81 -10.60 -8.25
C ASN A 208 -11.30 -9.67 -7.12
N ALA A 209 -10.40 -9.27 -6.21
CA ALA A 209 -10.69 -8.28 -5.17
C ALA A 209 -11.17 -6.94 -5.75
N GLY A 210 -10.60 -6.50 -6.88
CA GLY A 210 -11.03 -5.31 -7.63
C GLY A 210 -12.49 -5.35 -8.10
N TYR A 211 -13.11 -6.53 -8.20
CA TYR A 211 -14.54 -6.67 -8.45
C TYR A 211 -15.35 -6.87 -7.17
N LEU A 212 -14.84 -7.64 -6.23
CA LEU A 212 -15.50 -7.94 -4.95
C LEU A 212 -15.66 -6.68 -4.10
N PHE A 213 -14.66 -5.80 -4.08
CA PHE A 213 -14.70 -4.56 -3.30
C PHE A 213 -15.85 -3.65 -3.75
N PRO A 214 -16.00 -3.23 -5.03
CA PRO A 214 -17.21 -2.53 -5.45
C PRO A 214 -18.49 -3.31 -5.13
N ALA A 215 -18.49 -4.63 -5.36
CA ALA A 215 -19.66 -5.47 -5.17
C ALA A 215 -20.12 -5.57 -3.70
N ARG A 216 -19.25 -5.34 -2.72
CA ARG A 216 -19.53 -5.40 -1.28
C ARG A 216 -19.52 -4.03 -0.62
N LEU A 217 -18.48 -3.24 -0.86
CA LEU A 217 -18.16 -2.02 -0.13
C LEU A 217 -18.78 -0.75 -0.73
N PHE A 218 -19.24 -0.76 -1.98
CA PHE A 218 -19.95 0.40 -2.55
C PHE A 218 -21.46 0.33 -2.31
N ARG A 219 -21.98 -0.78 -1.78
CA ARG A 219 -23.39 -0.92 -1.43
C ARG A 219 -23.79 0.15 -0.42
N ASN A 220 -24.99 0.70 -0.57
CA ASN A 220 -25.56 1.58 0.45
C ASN A 220 -26.31 0.73 1.50
N HIS A 221 -25.83 0.74 2.75
CA HIS A 221 -26.40 -0.05 3.85
C HIS A 221 -27.30 0.81 4.74
N SER A 222 -28.61 0.69 4.60
CA SER A 222 -29.55 1.45 5.42
C SER A 222 -30.27 0.56 6.42
N GLN A 223 -30.96 1.15 7.40
CA GLN A 223 -31.84 0.38 8.29
C GLN A 223 -32.92 -0.41 7.53
N VAL A 224 -33.34 0.08 6.36
CA VAL A 224 -34.33 -0.59 5.49
C VAL A 224 -33.68 -1.69 4.66
N ASN A 225 -32.40 -1.55 4.33
CA ASN A 225 -31.63 -2.56 3.59
C ASN A 225 -30.26 -2.82 4.24
N PRO A 226 -30.20 -3.59 5.34
CA PRO A 226 -28.98 -3.79 6.11
C PRO A 226 -27.90 -4.57 5.35
N GLU A 227 -28.30 -5.45 4.42
CA GLU A 227 -27.40 -6.20 3.55
C GLU A 227 -26.78 -5.32 2.44
N GLY A 228 -27.34 -4.13 2.23
CA GLY A 228 -26.88 -3.14 1.29
C GLY A 228 -27.24 -3.45 -0.17
N VAL A 229 -27.47 -2.40 -0.94
CA VAL A 229 -27.72 -2.51 -2.38
C VAL A 229 -26.75 -1.63 -3.16
N LEU A 230 -26.20 -2.21 -4.22
CA LEU A 230 -25.41 -1.50 -5.22
C LEU A 230 -26.31 -1.17 -6.40
N THR A 231 -26.67 0.11 -6.55
CA THR A 231 -27.54 0.58 -7.64
C THR A 231 -26.74 1.13 -8.81
N LYS A 232 -27.40 1.26 -9.97
CA LYS A 232 -26.90 2.05 -11.13
C LYS A 232 -26.43 3.45 -10.73
N GLU A 233 -27.17 4.13 -9.87
CA GLU A 233 -26.79 5.46 -9.40
C GLU A 233 -25.49 5.46 -8.58
N ILE A 234 -25.35 4.52 -7.64
CA ILE A 234 -24.16 4.39 -6.81
C ILE A 234 -22.94 4.09 -7.68
N VAL A 235 -23.08 3.15 -8.62
CA VAL A 235 -22.01 2.80 -9.58
C VAL A 235 -21.60 4.01 -10.40
N ARG A 236 -22.54 4.82 -10.90
CA ARG A 236 -22.21 6.04 -11.64
C ARG A 236 -21.39 7.03 -10.81
N ASN A 237 -21.76 7.25 -9.54
CA ASN A 237 -21.03 8.15 -8.64
C ASN A 237 -19.59 7.69 -8.42
N PHE A 238 -19.40 6.42 -8.02
CA PHE A 238 -18.06 5.89 -7.74
C PHE A 238 -17.19 5.72 -9.00
N PHE A 239 -17.77 5.69 -10.20
CA PHE A 239 -17.01 5.58 -11.46
C PHE A 239 -17.03 6.89 -12.28
N ALA A 240 -17.41 8.00 -11.66
CA ALA A 240 -17.39 9.34 -12.26
C ALA A 240 -18.18 9.47 -13.58
N ILE A 241 -19.34 8.83 -13.65
CA ILE A 241 -20.26 8.87 -14.78
C ILE A 241 -21.37 9.86 -14.51
N TYR A 242 -21.49 10.87 -15.36
CA TYR A 242 -22.44 11.98 -15.23
C TYR A 242 -23.40 12.02 -16.43
N GLY A 243 -24.54 12.68 -16.24
CA GLY A 243 -25.59 12.81 -17.26
C GLY A 243 -26.76 11.84 -17.05
N GLU A 244 -27.69 11.88 -17.99
CA GLU A 244 -28.89 11.03 -18.02
C GLU A 244 -28.61 9.71 -18.75
N GLU A 245 -29.38 8.68 -18.43
CA GLU A 245 -29.23 7.36 -19.06
C GLU A 245 -29.47 7.47 -20.56
N GLY A 246 -28.52 6.93 -21.35
CA GLY A 246 -28.46 7.11 -22.81
C GLY A 246 -27.59 8.29 -23.29
N ASN A 247 -27.15 9.19 -22.40
CA ASN A 247 -26.23 10.28 -22.72
C ASN A 247 -25.20 10.52 -21.60
N PHE A 248 -24.48 9.46 -21.25
CA PHE A 248 -23.48 9.51 -20.19
C PHE A 248 -22.16 10.13 -20.66
N THR A 249 -21.51 10.85 -19.75
CA THR A 249 -20.17 11.40 -19.91
C THR A 249 -19.29 10.95 -18.75
N TYR A 250 -18.13 10.39 -19.06
CA TYR A 250 -17.10 10.10 -18.05
C TYR A 250 -16.31 11.37 -17.76
N ARG A 251 -16.08 11.65 -16.47
CA ARG A 251 -15.22 12.74 -16.00
C ARG A 251 -14.05 12.15 -15.23
N GLU A 252 -12.89 12.11 -15.86
CA GLU A 252 -11.69 11.52 -15.27
C GLU A 252 -11.35 12.12 -13.91
N GLY A 253 -11.20 11.25 -12.90
CA GLY A 253 -10.85 11.63 -11.53
C GLY A 253 -11.98 12.24 -10.71
N TRP A 254 -13.22 12.33 -11.22
CA TRP A 254 -14.36 12.94 -10.51
C TRP A 254 -15.23 11.93 -9.75
N GLU A 255 -14.65 10.83 -9.26
CA GLU A 255 -15.34 9.83 -8.47
C GLU A 255 -15.90 10.45 -7.17
N ARG A 256 -17.13 10.05 -6.80
CA ARG A 256 -17.83 10.61 -5.64
C ARG A 256 -18.38 9.54 -4.73
N ILE A 257 -18.39 9.85 -3.44
CA ILE A 257 -19.24 9.16 -2.45
C ILE A 257 -20.67 9.67 -2.66
N PRO A 258 -21.68 8.79 -2.86
CA PRO A 258 -23.05 9.22 -3.06
C PRO A 258 -23.63 9.95 -1.83
N GLU A 259 -24.61 10.82 -2.07
CA GLU A 259 -25.36 11.45 -0.97
C GLU A 259 -26.19 10.42 -0.20
N ASN A 260 -26.39 10.63 1.10
CA ASN A 260 -27.15 9.71 1.98
C ASN A 260 -26.66 8.25 1.88
N TRP A 261 -25.35 8.07 1.76
CA TRP A 261 -24.70 6.77 1.63
C TRP A 261 -24.11 6.31 2.96
N TYR A 262 -24.32 5.04 3.28
CA TYR A 262 -23.96 4.42 4.55
C TYR A 262 -23.09 3.19 4.29
N LYS A 263 -22.03 3.05 5.08
CA LYS A 263 -21.07 1.96 4.98
C LYS A 263 -21.63 0.63 5.52
N THR A 264 -20.95 -0.48 5.22
CA THR A 264 -21.32 -1.78 5.76
C THR A 264 -21.34 -1.77 7.30
N PRO A 265 -22.38 -2.36 7.93
CA PRO A 265 -22.48 -2.40 9.39
C PRO A 265 -21.49 -3.36 10.05
N VAL A 266 -21.01 -4.35 9.29
CA VAL A 266 -19.98 -5.29 9.70
C VAL A 266 -18.79 -5.08 8.80
N ASP A 267 -17.63 -4.89 9.42
CA ASP A 267 -16.38 -4.72 8.70
C ASP A 267 -16.11 -5.92 7.78
N TYR A 268 -15.88 -5.63 6.49
CA TYR A 268 -15.53 -6.63 5.49
C TYR A 268 -14.02 -6.89 5.54
N GLY A 269 -13.63 -8.00 6.16
CA GLY A 269 -12.23 -8.41 6.35
C GLY A 269 -11.81 -9.56 5.43
N LEU A 270 -10.67 -10.17 5.76
CA LEU A 270 -10.09 -11.26 4.97
C LEU A 270 -11.00 -12.49 4.88
N VAL A 271 -11.71 -12.83 5.95
CA VAL A 271 -12.59 -14.01 5.97
C VAL A 271 -13.70 -13.86 4.93
N GLN A 272 -14.35 -12.70 4.89
CA GLN A 272 -15.42 -12.42 3.93
C GLN A 272 -14.87 -12.38 2.50
N LEU A 273 -13.70 -11.77 2.28
CA LEU A 273 -13.02 -11.78 0.98
C LEU A 273 -12.74 -13.20 0.49
N ASN A 274 -12.23 -14.07 1.36
CA ASN A 274 -11.93 -15.46 1.00
C ASN A 274 -13.19 -16.27 0.68
N LEU A 275 -14.27 -16.08 1.45
CA LEU A 275 -15.55 -16.75 1.20
C LEU A 275 -16.18 -16.31 -0.13
N ASP A 276 -16.18 -15.01 -0.42
CA ASP A 276 -16.70 -14.49 -1.69
C ASP A 276 -15.85 -14.96 -2.88
N THR A 277 -14.53 -14.96 -2.72
CA THR A 277 -13.61 -15.49 -3.75
C THR A 277 -13.89 -16.97 -4.00
N LEU A 278 -14.04 -17.77 -2.94
CA LEU A 278 -14.36 -19.19 -3.08
C LEU A 278 -15.72 -19.41 -3.78
N ASP A 279 -16.76 -18.66 -3.44
CA ASP A 279 -18.06 -18.72 -4.10
C ASP A 279 -17.95 -18.44 -5.61
N TRP A 280 -17.16 -17.42 -5.99
CA TRP A 280 -16.93 -17.09 -7.40
C TRP A 280 -16.17 -18.18 -8.14
N LEU A 281 -15.15 -18.76 -7.51
CA LEU A 281 -14.37 -19.86 -8.07
C LEU A 281 -15.20 -21.13 -8.26
N LEU A 282 -16.14 -21.42 -7.35
CA LEU A 282 -17.07 -22.54 -7.50
C LEU A 282 -18.04 -22.33 -8.68
N LYS A 283 -18.46 -21.09 -8.94
CA LYS A 283 -19.35 -20.74 -10.08
C LYS A 283 -18.59 -20.67 -11.41
N TYR A 284 -17.38 -20.11 -11.38
CA TYR A 284 -16.53 -19.88 -12.53
C TYR A 284 -15.09 -20.28 -12.20
N PRO A 285 -14.73 -21.58 -12.33
CA PRO A 285 -13.38 -22.07 -12.01
C PRO A 285 -12.25 -21.36 -12.76
N GLU A 286 -12.54 -20.79 -13.92
CA GLU A 286 -11.59 -19.99 -14.71
C GLU A 286 -11.09 -18.74 -13.97
N LEU A 287 -11.88 -18.17 -13.05
CA LEU A 287 -11.46 -17.06 -12.18
C LEU A 287 -10.47 -17.52 -11.09
N GLY A 288 -10.32 -18.83 -10.90
CA GLY A 288 -9.31 -19.46 -10.05
C GLY A 288 -8.06 -19.91 -10.82
N SER A 289 -8.00 -19.71 -12.14
CA SER A 289 -6.86 -20.12 -12.95
C SER A 289 -5.65 -19.25 -12.64
N ILE A 290 -4.46 -19.74 -12.94
CA ILE A 290 -3.22 -18.96 -12.96
C ILE A 290 -2.57 -19.22 -14.30
N GLY A 291 -2.00 -18.19 -14.93
CA GLY A 291 -1.40 -18.34 -16.26
C GLY A 291 -1.54 -17.07 -17.08
N GLY A 292 -1.61 -17.22 -18.39
CA GLY A 292 -1.69 -16.08 -19.30
C GLY A 292 -1.66 -16.50 -20.76
N ASN A 293 -1.83 -15.54 -21.66
CA ASN A 293 -1.56 -15.76 -23.07
C ASN A 293 -0.04 -15.82 -23.32
N THR A 294 0.37 -16.62 -24.29
CA THR A 294 1.77 -16.89 -24.64
C THR A 294 2.20 -16.12 -25.88
N GLY A 295 1.91 -14.82 -25.93
CA GLY A 295 2.30 -13.91 -27.02
C GLY A 295 1.36 -13.88 -28.23
N THR A 296 0.24 -14.60 -28.19
CA THR A 296 -0.86 -14.47 -29.17
C THR A 296 -2.20 -14.48 -28.46
N VAL A 297 -3.23 -13.90 -29.06
CA VAL A 297 -4.59 -13.98 -28.48
C VAL A 297 -5.11 -15.43 -28.51
N ASN A 298 -5.99 -15.78 -27.58
CA ASN A 298 -6.55 -17.13 -27.42
C ASN A 298 -5.52 -18.23 -27.18
N SER A 299 -4.40 -17.90 -26.53
CA SER A 299 -3.33 -18.85 -26.20
C SER A 299 -3.18 -19.09 -24.68
N PHE A 300 -4.25 -18.86 -23.93
CA PHE A 300 -4.21 -18.89 -22.47
C PHE A 300 -3.73 -20.25 -21.98
N THR A 301 -2.55 -20.27 -21.38
CA THR A 301 -1.90 -21.46 -20.85
C THR A 301 -1.93 -21.36 -19.33
N GLY A 302 -2.58 -22.34 -18.70
CA GLY A 302 -2.67 -22.43 -17.25
C GLY A 302 -1.38 -22.98 -16.63
N ILE A 303 -1.06 -22.51 -15.44
CA ILE A 303 -0.01 -23.04 -14.57
C ILE A 303 -0.69 -23.75 -13.40
N ASP A 304 -0.31 -25.00 -13.14
CA ASP A 304 -0.72 -25.69 -11.93
C ASP A 304 0.22 -25.31 -10.77
N LEU A 305 -0.32 -24.69 -9.73
CA LEU A 305 0.44 -24.34 -8.52
C LEU A 305 0.93 -25.57 -7.76
N SER A 306 0.25 -26.71 -7.89
CA SER A 306 0.66 -27.94 -7.24
C SER A 306 1.96 -28.46 -7.86
N ASP A 307 2.13 -28.35 -9.17
CA ASP A 307 3.38 -28.69 -9.85
C ASP A 307 4.53 -27.74 -9.47
N ALA A 308 4.22 -26.44 -9.28
CA ALA A 308 5.19 -25.42 -8.90
C ALA A 308 5.67 -25.48 -7.44
N THR A 309 4.95 -26.21 -6.58
CA THR A 309 5.20 -26.27 -5.14
C THR A 309 5.41 -27.70 -4.64
N GLY A 310 5.63 -28.66 -5.55
CA GLY A 310 5.82 -30.07 -5.19
C GLY A 310 4.59 -30.72 -4.53
N GLY A 311 3.38 -30.18 -4.78
CA GLY A 311 2.11 -30.65 -4.22
C GLY A 311 1.69 -29.97 -2.91
N VAL A 312 2.46 -29.00 -2.41
CA VAL A 312 2.21 -28.33 -1.11
C VAL A 312 1.09 -27.29 -1.18
N LEU A 313 0.98 -26.55 -2.29
CA LEU A 313 -0.07 -25.56 -2.51
C LEU A 313 -1.01 -25.96 -3.64
N ASN A 314 -2.30 -25.98 -3.34
CA ASN A 314 -3.39 -26.02 -4.32
C ASN A 314 -4.40 -24.91 -3.99
N LEU A 315 -5.32 -24.61 -4.90
CA LEU A 315 -6.29 -23.52 -4.72
C LEU A 315 -7.08 -23.62 -3.39
N SER A 316 -7.40 -24.83 -2.95
CA SER A 316 -8.15 -25.08 -1.71
C SER A 316 -7.32 -24.88 -0.43
N THR A 317 -6.00 -25.05 -0.48
CA THR A 317 -5.08 -24.83 0.63
C THR A 317 -4.57 -23.39 0.65
N LEU A 318 -4.39 -22.79 -0.52
CA LEU A 318 -4.04 -21.39 -0.67
C LEU A 318 -5.11 -20.48 -0.03
N LEU A 319 -6.39 -20.77 -0.25
CA LEU A 319 -7.51 -19.96 0.27
C LEU A 319 -7.89 -20.27 1.74
N LYS A 320 -7.15 -21.15 2.42
CA LYS A 320 -7.37 -21.44 3.85
C LYS A 320 -6.52 -20.54 4.73
N GLU A 321 -7.13 -20.03 5.80
CA GLU A 321 -6.47 -19.21 6.82
C GLU A 321 -5.68 -18.05 6.19
N ASN A 322 -4.39 -17.91 6.53
CA ASN A 322 -3.51 -16.86 6.03
C ASN A 322 -2.59 -17.36 4.90
N ASN A 323 -2.80 -18.56 4.35
CA ASN A 323 -1.88 -19.17 3.38
C ASN A 323 -1.71 -18.33 2.11
N LEU A 324 -2.79 -17.70 1.65
CA LEU A 324 -2.77 -16.81 0.51
C LEU A 324 -1.89 -15.58 0.76
N LEU A 325 -2.03 -14.99 1.94
CA LEU A 325 -1.24 -13.83 2.35
C LEU A 325 0.23 -14.20 2.52
N CYS A 326 0.50 -15.35 3.13
CA CYS A 326 1.84 -15.89 3.26
C CYS A 326 2.46 -16.19 1.89
N PHE A 327 1.69 -16.73 0.95
CA PHE A 327 2.10 -16.92 -0.43
C PHE A 327 2.37 -15.59 -1.15
N ALA A 328 1.54 -14.56 -0.94
CA ALA A 328 1.80 -13.22 -1.47
C ALA A 328 3.09 -12.61 -0.88
N PHE A 329 3.40 -12.88 0.39
CA PHE A 329 4.67 -12.50 1.01
C PHE A 329 5.88 -13.28 0.48
N GLU A 330 5.73 -14.57 0.13
CA GLU A 330 6.79 -15.32 -0.56
C GLU A 330 7.04 -14.77 -1.98
N VAL A 331 5.97 -14.42 -2.71
CA VAL A 331 6.09 -13.73 -4.00
C VAL A 331 6.83 -12.39 -3.83
N LEU A 332 6.58 -11.66 -2.74
CA LEU A 332 7.30 -10.42 -2.40
C LEU A 332 8.79 -10.67 -2.13
N LYS A 333 9.15 -11.76 -1.43
CA LYS A 333 10.56 -12.17 -1.22
C LYS A 333 11.33 -12.34 -2.49
N PHE A 334 10.70 -12.97 -3.46
CA PHE A 334 11.35 -13.27 -4.71
C PHE A 334 11.52 -12.03 -5.61
N LEU A 335 10.49 -11.18 -5.71
CA LEU A 335 10.48 -10.04 -6.63
C LEU A 335 11.21 -8.81 -6.10
N SER A 336 11.60 -8.82 -4.82
CA SER A 336 12.41 -7.77 -4.22
C SER A 336 13.56 -8.30 -3.35
N PRO A 337 14.57 -8.96 -3.95
CA PRO A 337 15.67 -9.58 -3.20
C PRO A 337 16.44 -8.59 -2.31
N ASN A 338 16.52 -7.32 -2.74
CA ASN A 338 17.30 -6.28 -2.06
C ASN A 338 16.47 -5.35 -1.17
N ALA A 339 15.13 -5.33 -1.27
CA ALA A 339 14.33 -4.51 -0.36
C ALA A 339 14.15 -5.19 0.99
N LEU A 340 14.03 -6.52 1.04
CA LEU A 340 13.58 -7.21 2.23
C LEU A 340 14.58 -7.33 3.37
N ALA A 341 15.88 -7.25 3.13
CA ALA A 341 16.83 -7.19 4.25
C ALA A 341 16.64 -5.90 5.10
N GLY A 342 16.31 -4.79 4.44
CA GLY A 342 15.93 -3.53 5.09
C GLY A 342 14.46 -3.49 5.50
N LEU A 343 13.58 -4.09 4.69
CA LEU A 343 12.13 -4.15 4.93
C LEU A 343 11.79 -5.09 6.08
N TYR A 344 12.48 -6.19 6.36
CA TYR A 344 12.25 -6.99 7.56
C TYR A 344 12.58 -6.22 8.85
N LYS A 345 13.56 -5.30 8.77
CA LYS A 345 13.97 -4.42 9.87
C LYS A 345 13.14 -3.13 9.96
N THR A 346 12.52 -2.74 8.86
CA THR A 346 11.66 -1.54 8.74
C THR A 346 10.19 -1.90 8.74
N LEU A 347 9.81 -3.17 8.59
CA LEU A 347 8.51 -3.75 8.89
C LEU A 347 8.50 -4.25 10.33
N SER A 348 9.63 -4.56 10.98
CA SER A 348 9.62 -4.85 12.41
C SER A 348 9.17 -3.63 13.24
N ILE A 349 9.42 -2.40 12.78
CA ILE A 349 8.98 -1.17 13.46
C ILE A 349 7.46 -0.92 13.29
N PRO A 350 6.87 -1.02 12.08
CA PRO A 350 5.44 -1.12 11.83
C PRO A 350 4.81 -2.35 12.46
N LEU A 351 5.45 -3.52 12.51
CA LEU A 351 4.95 -4.74 13.16
C LEU A 351 4.86 -4.53 14.67
N ASP A 352 5.79 -3.79 15.28
CA ASP A 352 5.69 -3.37 16.68
C ASP A 352 4.59 -2.32 16.89
N LEU A 353 4.41 -1.35 15.97
CA LEU A 353 3.29 -0.39 15.95
C LEU A 353 1.92 -1.07 15.72
N ILE A 354 1.89 -2.12 14.90
CA ILE A 354 0.74 -2.97 14.60
C ILE A 354 0.46 -3.90 15.80
N SER A 355 1.49 -4.41 16.47
CA SER A 355 1.38 -5.21 17.69
C SER A 355 0.87 -4.37 18.87
N ASP A 356 1.23 -3.08 18.95
CA ASP A 356 0.75 -2.16 19.98
C ASP A 356 -0.65 -1.59 19.65
N ALA A 357 -1.00 -1.44 18.37
CA ALA A 357 -2.34 -0.99 17.93
C ALA A 357 -3.40 -2.11 17.97
N ILE A 358 -2.98 -3.39 17.93
CA ILE A 358 -3.86 -4.55 17.85
C ILE A 358 -3.47 -5.53 18.96
N SER A 359 -3.87 -5.23 20.19
CA SER A 359 -3.74 -6.15 21.34
C SER A 359 -4.80 -7.28 21.30
N THR A 360 -5.11 -7.82 20.12
CA THR A 360 -5.93 -9.01 19.95
C THR A 360 -5.10 -10.14 19.33
N PRO A 361 -5.40 -11.42 19.63
CA PRO A 361 -4.57 -12.58 19.23
C PRO A 361 -4.60 -12.90 17.71
N LEU A 362 -4.92 -11.92 16.87
CA LEU A 362 -5.20 -12.09 15.43
C LEU A 362 -3.96 -12.09 14.53
N LEU A 363 -2.79 -11.72 15.06
CA LEU A 363 -1.52 -11.70 14.31
C LEU A 363 -0.54 -12.76 14.81
N ASN A 364 -1.01 -13.99 14.98
CA ASN A 364 -0.12 -15.15 14.97
C ASN A 364 0.04 -15.57 13.50
N PHE A 365 0.88 -14.85 12.73
CA PHE A 365 1.25 -15.23 11.37
C PHE A 365 2.15 -16.48 11.38
N SER A 366 1.58 -17.64 11.72
CA SER A 366 2.21 -18.91 11.40
C SER A 366 2.03 -19.17 9.91
N CYS A 367 2.84 -18.51 9.07
CA CYS A 367 2.95 -18.88 7.67
C CYS A 367 3.57 -20.28 7.59
N PRO A 368 3.01 -21.19 6.77
CA PRO A 368 3.71 -22.43 6.45
C PRO A 368 5.11 -22.09 5.94
N ALA A 369 6.12 -22.87 6.31
CA ALA A 369 7.40 -22.81 5.64
C ALA A 369 7.18 -23.26 4.20
N PHE A 370 6.96 -22.32 3.29
CA PHE A 370 7.01 -22.62 1.88
C PHE A 370 8.48 -22.90 1.55
N GLU A 371 8.78 -24.09 1.03
CA GLU A 371 10.05 -24.29 0.35
C GLU A 371 10.15 -23.26 -0.78
N ASP A 372 11.36 -22.75 -1.06
CA ASP A 372 11.57 -21.79 -2.14
C ASP A 372 10.89 -22.31 -3.41
N MET A 373 9.87 -21.59 -3.89
CA MET A 373 9.05 -22.08 -5.01
C MET A 373 9.92 -22.24 -6.24
N GLN A 374 10.03 -23.47 -6.74
CA GLN A 374 10.85 -23.79 -7.89
C GLN A 374 10.06 -24.61 -8.90
N MET A 375 10.22 -24.27 -10.18
CA MET A 375 9.72 -25.05 -11.30
C MET A 375 10.90 -25.40 -12.20
N GLY A 376 11.12 -26.69 -12.43
CA GLY A 376 12.26 -27.16 -13.22
C GLY A 376 13.64 -26.85 -12.61
N GLY A 377 13.75 -26.75 -11.28
CA GLY A 377 14.99 -26.43 -10.57
C GLY A 377 15.42 -24.96 -10.64
N LYS A 378 14.55 -24.08 -11.16
CA LYS A 378 14.70 -22.62 -11.15
C LYS A 378 13.60 -22.00 -10.29
N PRO A 379 13.81 -20.81 -9.72
CA PRO A 379 12.73 -20.09 -9.04
C PRO A 379 11.51 -19.95 -9.94
N PHE A 380 10.32 -20.16 -9.38
CA PHE A 380 9.05 -20.22 -10.10
C PHE A 380 8.87 -19.09 -11.11
N TRP A 381 9.18 -17.86 -10.70
CA TRP A 381 9.03 -16.69 -11.55
C TRP A 381 10.00 -16.67 -12.74
N GLU A 382 11.26 -17.07 -12.53
CA GLU A 382 12.25 -17.17 -13.60
C GLU A 382 11.84 -18.27 -14.61
N ALA A 383 11.21 -19.34 -14.12
CA ALA A 383 10.72 -20.42 -14.96
C ALA A 383 9.59 -19.96 -15.89
N ILE A 384 8.64 -19.16 -15.39
CA ILE A 384 7.45 -18.76 -16.16
C ILE A 384 7.63 -17.48 -16.99
N GLN A 385 8.67 -16.68 -16.71
CA GLN A 385 8.87 -15.37 -17.34
C GLN A 385 9.05 -15.44 -18.87
N ASN A 386 9.57 -16.56 -19.39
CA ASN A 386 9.74 -16.75 -20.83
C ASN A 386 8.45 -17.23 -21.51
N ASP A 387 7.54 -17.82 -20.75
CA ASP A 387 6.29 -18.40 -21.26
C ASP A 387 5.19 -17.34 -21.37
N PHE A 388 5.20 -16.34 -20.48
CA PHE A 388 4.21 -15.27 -20.44
C PHE A 388 4.88 -13.91 -20.71
N PRO A 389 4.78 -13.37 -21.93
CA PRO A 389 5.50 -12.17 -22.32
C PRO A 389 5.01 -10.90 -21.59
N GLY A 390 3.77 -10.92 -21.06
CA GLY A 390 3.25 -9.86 -20.20
C GLY A 390 3.99 -9.73 -18.86
N LEU A 391 4.74 -10.76 -18.43
CA LEU A 391 5.56 -10.67 -17.23
C LEU A 391 6.74 -9.72 -17.41
N PRO A 392 6.96 -8.77 -16.48
CA PRO A 392 8.16 -7.95 -16.53
C PRO A 392 9.39 -8.85 -16.47
N LYS A 393 10.32 -8.63 -17.40
CA LYS A 393 11.56 -9.41 -17.42
C LYS A 393 12.38 -9.10 -16.18
N VAL A 394 12.75 -10.09 -15.37
CA VAL A 394 13.73 -9.92 -14.29
C VAL A 394 15.06 -9.55 -14.93
N VAL A 395 15.44 -8.27 -14.85
CA VAL A 395 16.77 -7.82 -15.24
C VAL A 395 17.72 -8.18 -14.12
N ALA A 396 18.41 -9.32 -14.26
CA ALA A 396 19.65 -9.57 -13.53
C ALA A 396 20.75 -8.66 -14.11
N HIS A 397 21.51 -8.00 -13.23
CA HIS A 397 22.64 -7.08 -13.49
C HIS A 397 22.30 -5.65 -13.95
N PHE A 398 22.38 -4.71 -12.99
CA PHE A 398 22.86 -3.35 -13.26
C PHE A 398 24.37 -3.33 -12.99
N ASP A 399 25.17 -3.55 -14.03
CA ASP A 399 26.59 -3.20 -13.99
C ASP A 399 26.72 -1.68 -13.95
N CYS A 400 27.22 -1.17 -12.84
CA CYS A 400 27.76 0.18 -12.78
C CYS A 400 29.06 0.20 -13.58
N ALA A 401 29.05 0.73 -14.80
CA ALA A 401 30.27 1.05 -15.53
C ALA A 401 30.26 2.50 -16.04
N HIS A 402 31.31 3.19 -15.61
CA HIS A 402 31.71 4.57 -15.82
C HIS A 402 31.56 5.15 -17.24
N ASN A 403 31.25 6.45 -17.26
CA ASN A 403 31.66 7.40 -18.31
C ASN A 403 33.14 7.21 -18.67
N GLU A 404 33.43 6.98 -19.94
CA GLU A 404 34.57 7.60 -20.64
C GLU A 404 34.11 8.01 -22.04
N GLY A 405 34.38 9.27 -22.40
CA GLY A 405 34.16 9.78 -23.75
C GLY A 405 35.48 9.79 -24.52
N ASP A 406 35.38 9.66 -25.84
CA ASP A 406 36.36 10.04 -26.86
C ASP A 406 35.55 10.34 -28.15
N PHE A 407 35.44 11.56 -28.67
CA PHE A 407 36.38 12.41 -29.43
C PHE A 407 36.86 11.84 -30.79
N PHE A 408 36.63 12.64 -31.87
CA PHE A 408 36.98 12.50 -33.31
C PHE A 408 36.16 11.47 -34.13
N ASN A 409 35.70 11.67 -35.38
CA ASN A 409 35.88 12.64 -36.48
C ASN A 409 34.67 12.46 -37.44
N GLY A 410 33.99 13.48 -37.97
CA GLY A 410 34.29 14.05 -39.29
C GLY A 410 33.41 13.48 -40.43
N GLY A 411 32.48 14.28 -40.98
CA GLY A 411 31.73 13.89 -42.19
C GLY A 411 30.55 14.81 -42.53
N ALA A 412 30.81 15.84 -43.34
CA ALA A 412 29.87 16.87 -43.74
C ALA A 412 28.86 16.41 -44.82
N SER A 413 27.64 16.96 -44.81
CA SER A 413 26.98 17.44 -46.03
C SER A 413 25.86 18.47 -45.75
N ARG A 414 25.97 19.59 -46.47
CA ARG A 414 25.00 20.70 -46.67
C ARG A 414 23.76 20.14 -47.39
N SER A 415 22.53 20.67 -47.40
CA SER A 415 21.98 22.03 -47.58
C SER A 415 20.44 21.86 -47.42
N ARG A 416 19.59 22.81 -47.01
CA ARG A 416 19.16 24.01 -47.75
C ARG A 416 18.14 24.78 -46.89
N ALA A 417 18.19 26.11 -46.94
CA ALA A 417 17.37 27.04 -46.17
C ALA A 417 16.18 27.62 -46.97
N GLY A 418 15.19 28.19 -46.26
CA GLY A 418 14.22 29.20 -46.72
C GLY A 418 12.99 29.27 -45.80
N ARG A 419 12.92 30.19 -44.81
CA ARG A 419 12.42 31.61 -44.80
C ARG A 419 11.02 31.69 -44.12
N SER A 420 10.88 32.13 -42.86
CA SER A 420 10.79 33.50 -42.25
C SER A 420 9.33 33.96 -42.01
N SER A 421 8.75 33.88 -40.78
CA SER A 421 8.63 34.90 -39.66
C SER A 421 7.44 35.91 -39.82
N PRO A 422 6.94 36.70 -38.82
CA PRO A 422 7.14 36.79 -37.35
C PRO A 422 5.86 37.09 -36.46
N SER A 423 5.94 36.96 -35.12
CA SER A 423 5.41 37.89 -34.08
C SER A 423 5.66 37.30 -32.65
N VAL A 424 6.56 37.83 -31.81
CA VAL A 424 6.53 39.03 -30.91
C VAL A 424 5.84 38.77 -29.54
N TYR A 425 6.69 38.35 -28.59
CA TYR A 425 6.78 38.61 -27.13
C TYR A 425 5.58 38.49 -26.16
N SER A 426 5.74 37.64 -25.13
CA SER A 426 6.07 38.09 -23.76
C SER A 426 6.50 36.92 -22.88
N SER A 427 7.76 36.91 -22.42
CA SER A 427 8.31 35.94 -21.47
C SER A 427 8.57 36.63 -20.13
N SER A 428 7.87 36.18 -19.08
CA SER A 428 8.19 36.51 -17.69
C SER A 428 9.20 35.49 -17.16
N SER A 429 10.47 35.90 -17.09
CA SER A 429 11.54 35.09 -16.50
C SER A 429 11.38 35.04 -14.97
N SER A 430 10.94 33.90 -14.42
CA SER A 430 11.17 33.61 -13.00
C SER A 430 12.63 33.19 -12.83
N ARG A 431 13.45 34.06 -12.23
CA ARG A 431 14.82 33.74 -11.83
C ARG A 431 14.77 32.71 -10.69
N ARG A 432 14.79 31.42 -11.05
CA ARG A 432 15.03 30.31 -10.11
C ARG A 432 16.46 30.46 -9.58
N ALA A 433 16.61 30.65 -8.28
CA ALA A 433 17.92 30.68 -7.62
C ALA A 433 18.58 29.30 -7.75
N ARG A 434 19.56 29.17 -8.66
CA ARG A 434 20.43 28.00 -8.71
C ARG A 434 21.25 27.97 -7.41
N PRO A 435 21.32 26.84 -6.69
CA PRO A 435 22.27 26.69 -5.61
C PRO A 435 23.68 26.90 -6.18
N ARG A 436 24.48 27.75 -5.53
CA ARG A 436 25.85 28.06 -5.98
C ARG A 436 26.63 26.75 -6.14
N SER A 437 27.38 26.63 -7.23
CA SER A 437 28.27 25.49 -7.46
C SER A 437 29.15 25.29 -6.22
N GLY A 438 29.20 24.06 -5.73
CA GLY A 438 29.94 23.70 -4.52
C GLY A 438 29.17 23.73 -3.19
N PHE A 439 27.88 24.13 -3.16
CA PHE A 439 27.07 24.02 -1.93
C PHE A 439 26.95 22.57 -1.44
N VAL A 440 26.61 21.64 -2.34
CA VAL A 440 26.49 20.21 -2.02
C VAL A 440 27.83 19.64 -1.53
N GLN A 441 28.93 19.97 -2.20
CA GLN A 441 30.26 19.56 -1.78
C GLN A 441 30.64 20.12 -0.40
N LYS A 442 30.24 21.36 -0.09
CA LYS A 442 30.46 22.00 1.22
C LYS A 442 29.61 21.34 2.31
N VAL A 443 28.35 21.01 2.03
CA VAL A 443 27.46 20.30 2.97
C VAL A 443 27.98 18.89 3.26
N VAL A 444 28.37 18.14 2.23
CA VAL A 444 28.99 16.81 2.38
C VAL A 444 30.28 16.90 3.19
N HIS A 445 31.11 17.92 2.96
CA HIS A 445 32.32 18.14 3.74
C HIS A 445 32.02 18.45 5.22
N ILE A 446 30.98 19.25 5.50
CA ILE A 446 30.53 19.56 6.86
C ILE A 446 30.02 18.30 7.56
N ILE A 447 29.19 17.48 6.90
CA ILE A 447 28.67 16.23 7.46
C ILE A 447 29.81 15.25 7.75
N LYS A 448 30.75 15.07 6.82
CA LYS A 448 31.92 14.19 7.04
C LYS A 448 32.80 14.66 8.19
N ARG A 449 32.94 15.99 8.37
CA ARG A 449 33.66 16.57 9.50
C ARG A 449 32.90 16.35 10.81
N LEU A 450 31.60 16.58 10.84
CA LEU A 450 30.74 16.36 12.00
C LEU A 450 30.79 14.89 12.48
N LEU A 451 30.65 13.93 11.56
CA LEU A 451 30.71 12.51 11.90
C LEU A 451 32.09 12.10 12.42
N ARG A 452 33.16 12.67 11.86
CA ARG A 452 34.53 12.44 12.34
C ARG A 452 34.76 13.03 13.73
N ASP A 453 34.23 14.22 13.99
CA ASP A 453 34.34 14.89 15.28
C ASP A 453 33.49 14.17 16.34
N ILE A 454 32.29 13.68 16.00
CA ILE A 454 31.46 12.82 16.87
C ILE A 454 32.18 11.52 17.18
N TYR A 455 32.74 10.85 16.17
CA TYR A 455 33.48 9.61 16.35
C TYR A 455 34.72 9.81 17.23
N LYS A 456 35.46 10.90 17.01
CA LYS A 456 36.62 11.26 17.82
C LYS A 456 36.23 11.60 19.27
N TYR A 457 35.17 12.38 19.46
CA TYR A 457 34.61 12.70 20.78
C TYR A 457 34.13 11.44 21.51
N ALA A 458 33.48 10.50 20.82
CA ALA A 458 33.05 9.23 21.39
C ALA A 458 34.23 8.35 21.81
N ARG A 459 35.34 8.39 21.07
CA ARG A 459 36.57 7.66 21.40
C ARG A 459 37.36 8.30 22.54
N GLU A 460 37.39 9.63 22.63
CA GLU A 460 38.11 10.36 23.68
C GLU A 460 37.31 10.46 24.99
N HIS A 461 35.98 10.35 24.93
CA HIS A 461 35.10 10.41 26.10
C HIS A 461 34.09 9.25 26.13
N PRO A 462 34.56 7.99 26.16
CA PRO A 462 33.69 6.81 26.13
C PRO A 462 32.70 6.82 27.31
N MET A 463 33.14 7.28 28.50
CA MET A 463 32.28 7.37 29.67
C MET A 463 31.20 8.46 29.55
N LYS A 464 31.47 9.59 28.89
CA LYS A 464 30.44 10.63 28.70
C LYS A 464 29.38 10.19 27.70
N VAL A 465 29.78 9.50 26.63
CA VAL A 465 28.84 8.92 25.65
C VAL A 465 28.03 7.79 26.26
N LEU A 466 28.67 6.93 27.05
CA LEU A 466 27.99 5.89 27.83
C LEU A 466 26.94 6.51 28.77
N VAL A 467 27.27 7.56 29.49
CA VAL A 467 26.35 8.26 30.40
C VAL A 467 25.21 8.96 29.64
N LEU A 468 25.50 9.58 28.49
CA LEU A 468 24.50 10.26 27.66
C LEU A 468 23.49 9.29 27.01
N LEU A 469 23.89 8.03 26.79
CA LEU A 469 23.02 6.96 26.28
C LEU A 469 22.34 6.18 27.41
N LEU A 470 23.08 5.83 28.48
CA LEU A 470 22.57 5.04 29.60
C LEU A 470 21.62 5.81 30.50
N ILE A 471 21.81 7.12 30.73
CA ILE A 471 20.91 7.87 31.61
C ILE A 471 19.47 7.90 31.02
N PRO A 472 19.24 8.23 29.73
CA PRO A 472 17.92 8.14 29.13
C PRO A 472 17.33 6.71 29.13
N LEU A 473 18.16 5.68 28.94
CA LEU A 473 17.76 4.27 28.96
C LEU A 473 17.42 3.76 30.38
N LEU A 474 18.08 4.30 31.42
CA LEU A 474 17.82 4.00 32.82
C LEU A 474 16.57 4.74 33.32
N THR A 475 16.35 5.98 32.88
CA THR A 475 15.16 6.76 33.25
C THR A 475 13.89 6.32 32.52
N SER A 476 14.00 5.71 31.34
CA SER A 476 12.85 5.27 30.52
C SER A 476 12.33 3.87 30.87
N GLY A 477 12.94 3.15 31.83
CA GLY A 477 12.52 1.80 32.23
C GLY A 477 12.80 0.68 31.20
N VAL A 478 13.45 1.02 30.07
CA VAL A 478 13.77 0.08 28.98
C VAL A 478 14.72 -1.03 29.46
N LEU A 479 15.67 -0.70 30.34
CA LEU A 479 16.64 -1.66 30.88
C LEU A 479 15.99 -2.73 31.76
N GLN A 480 14.95 -2.38 32.51
CA GLN A 480 14.22 -3.33 33.37
C GLN A 480 13.42 -4.34 32.52
N LYS A 481 12.87 -3.90 31.38
CA LYS A 481 12.20 -4.78 30.41
C LYS A 481 13.19 -5.71 29.69
N LEU A 482 14.38 -5.22 29.34
CA LEU A 482 15.45 -6.01 28.72
C LEU A 482 15.96 -7.14 29.64
N PHE A 483 16.20 -6.86 30.93
CA PHE A 483 16.62 -7.91 31.87
C PHE A 483 15.52 -8.94 32.16
N ALA A 484 14.24 -8.52 32.15
CA ALA A 484 13.12 -9.45 32.27
C ALA A 484 13.02 -10.42 31.07
N MET A 485 13.43 -9.98 29.87
CA MET A 485 13.42 -10.79 28.65
C MET A 485 14.49 -11.90 28.65
N ILE A 486 15.58 -11.71 29.40
CA ILE A 486 16.68 -12.68 29.57
C ILE A 486 16.51 -13.48 30.87
N GLY A 487 15.34 -13.39 31.53
CA GLY A 487 15.02 -14.17 32.73
C GLY A 487 15.68 -13.68 34.03
N ILE A 488 16.36 -12.53 34.01
CA ILE A 488 17.03 -11.96 35.19
C ILE A 488 16.08 -10.98 35.88
N ARG A 489 15.48 -11.40 37.01
CA ARG A 489 14.65 -10.52 37.85
C ARG A 489 15.53 -9.73 38.83
N LEU A 490 15.67 -8.43 38.60
CA LEU A 490 16.32 -7.51 39.54
C LEU A 490 15.41 -7.28 40.78
N PRO A 491 15.98 -7.21 42.00
CA PRO A 491 15.21 -6.98 43.23
C PRO A 491 14.56 -5.60 43.22
N LYS A 492 13.28 -5.56 43.60
CA LYS A 492 12.37 -4.39 43.48
C LYS A 492 12.71 -3.18 44.36
N ASN A 493 13.84 -3.19 45.07
CA ASN A 493 14.15 -2.16 46.08
C ASN A 493 15.27 -1.20 45.70
N ILE A 494 15.77 -1.23 44.46
CA ILE A 494 16.81 -0.29 43.99
C ILE A 494 16.23 0.88 43.18
N PHE A 495 15.05 0.71 42.57
CA PHE A 495 14.40 1.76 41.78
C PHE A 495 13.01 2.03 42.34
N GLY A 496 12.92 3.00 43.26
CA GLY A 496 11.69 3.40 43.93
C GLY A 496 10.67 3.98 42.94
N GLY A 497 9.68 3.17 42.57
CA GLY A 497 8.42 3.63 41.99
C GLY A 497 7.31 3.38 43.01
N GLN A 498 6.82 4.44 43.66
CA GLN A 498 5.75 4.35 44.63
C GLN A 498 4.45 4.90 44.01
N GLY A 499 3.52 4.00 43.72
CA GLY A 499 2.10 4.32 43.53
C GLY A 499 1.30 3.80 44.71
N GLY A 500 0.55 4.67 45.40
CA GLY A 500 -0.59 4.28 46.25
C GLY A 500 -0.60 4.75 47.72
N GLN A 501 -1.22 5.91 47.95
CA GLN A 501 -2.10 6.30 49.07
C GLN A 501 -1.63 6.38 50.55
N SER A 502 -1.72 7.62 51.06
CA SER A 502 -2.27 8.08 52.37
C SER A 502 -1.34 8.40 53.55
N ARG A 503 -1.47 9.67 53.99
CA ARG A 503 -1.26 10.28 55.33
C ARG A 503 0.15 10.70 55.78
N GLU A 504 0.34 12.02 55.74
CA GLU A 504 0.70 12.90 56.86
C GLU A 504 2.03 12.69 57.62
N GLY A 505 2.94 13.65 57.47
CA GLY A 505 3.89 14.06 58.51
C GLY A 505 5.36 13.64 58.31
N GLY A 506 6.25 14.63 58.22
CA GLY A 506 7.69 14.42 58.50
C GLY A 506 8.65 14.99 57.47
N LYS A 507 9.02 16.25 57.64
CA LYS A 507 10.26 16.83 57.08
C LYS A 507 11.46 16.02 57.60
N ASN A 508 12.43 15.73 56.71
CA ASN A 508 13.86 15.37 56.94
C ASN A 508 14.34 14.10 56.22
N GLY A 509 14.36 14.08 54.88
CA GLY A 509 14.94 12.95 54.12
C GLY A 509 15.83 13.31 52.93
N ILE A 510 16.03 14.60 52.62
CA ILE A 510 16.67 15.03 51.36
C ILE A 510 18.15 15.43 51.56
N MET A 511 18.62 15.67 52.79
CA MET A 511 20.00 16.12 53.06
C MET A 511 21.03 15.01 53.36
N GLU A 512 20.63 13.76 53.57
CA GLU A 512 21.59 12.66 53.83
C GLU A 512 22.06 11.93 52.56
N ASN A 513 21.38 12.08 51.42
CA ASN A 513 21.77 11.40 50.17
C ASN A 513 22.77 12.17 49.30
N LEU A 514 23.01 13.45 49.58
CA LEU A 514 23.98 14.26 48.82
C LEU A 514 25.42 14.10 49.31
N SER A 515 25.63 13.78 50.60
CA SER A 515 26.97 13.53 51.16
C SER A 515 27.52 12.14 50.78
N SER A 516 26.66 11.16 50.53
CA SER A 516 27.04 9.82 50.08
C SER A 516 27.53 9.80 48.61
N PHE A 517 26.91 10.59 47.74
CA PHE A 517 27.29 10.70 46.32
C PHE A 517 28.62 11.45 46.09
N MET A 518 28.97 12.42 46.95
CA MET A 518 30.24 13.15 46.84
C MET A 518 31.47 12.33 47.29
N ASN A 519 31.30 11.30 48.12
CA ASN A 519 32.39 10.42 48.54
C ASN A 519 32.71 9.32 47.50
N VAL A 520 31.74 8.90 46.70
CA VAL A 520 31.96 7.93 45.60
C VAL A 520 32.67 8.60 44.40
N ALA A 521 32.42 9.89 44.16
CA ALA A 521 33.08 10.65 43.09
C ALA A 521 34.56 11.00 43.38
N LYS A 522 35.03 10.86 44.62
CA LYS A 522 36.43 11.12 45.02
C LYS A 522 37.31 9.86 45.03
N MET A 523 36.73 8.69 44.74
CA MET A 523 37.42 7.39 44.73
C MET A 523 37.69 6.85 43.32
N ILE A 524 37.35 7.61 42.27
CA ILE A 524 37.59 7.28 40.85
C ILE A 524 38.16 8.50 40.11
N MET A 525 39.19 9.13 40.70
CA MET A 525 40.17 9.96 39.99
C MET A 525 41.56 9.36 40.18
#